data_AF-A0A0N4X721-F1
#
_entry.id   AF-A0A0N4X721-F1
#
_cell.length_a   1.000
_cell.length_b   1.000
_cell.length_c   1.000
_cell.angle_alpha   90.00
_cell.angle_beta   90.00
_cell.angle_gamma   90.00
#
_symmetry.space_group_name_H-M   'P 1'
#
loop_
_entity.id
_entity.type
_entity.pdbx_description
1 polymer ?
#
loop_
_entity_poly.entity_id
_entity_poly.type
_entity_poly.pdbx_seq_one_letter_code
_entity_poly.pdbx_strand_id
1 'polypeptide(L)'
;MLILKEPIKPSQSKITWYTSDAADGKRGRCGPQIPPIDGTPATCNPDDEKAHCCSNGGYCGNTKEHCECVGCVDFSKARDFKYKPVEWWTYAEKPANVGRCGPDTERLPSGKIAKCDPDGEAYCCSRSGYCGRGSDYCECLGCVDFKKHPDYEY
;
A
#
# COMPACT_ATOMS: atom_id res chain seq x y z
N MET A 1 31.58 -6.07 4.71
CA MET A 1 30.94 -7.18 5.43
C MET A 1 31.17 -8.43 4.62
N LEU A 2 31.96 -9.38 5.12
CA LEU A 2 32.15 -10.67 4.46
C LEU A 2 30.87 -11.49 4.65
N ILE A 3 30.21 -11.88 3.57
CA ILE A 3 29.07 -12.80 3.64
C ILE A 3 29.66 -14.19 3.83
N LEU A 4 29.72 -14.65 5.09
CA LEU A 4 30.33 -15.93 5.48
C LEU A 4 29.43 -17.15 5.19
N LYS A 5 28.19 -16.93 4.78
CA LYS A 5 27.22 -17.97 4.43
C LYS A 5 26.89 -17.92 2.94
N GLU A 6 26.78 -19.08 2.32
CA GLU A 6 26.33 -19.16 0.93
C GLU A 6 24.92 -18.55 0.77
N PRO A 7 24.65 -17.83 -0.34
CA PRO A 7 23.32 -17.31 -0.62
C PRO A 7 22.29 -18.45 -0.72
N ILE A 8 21.19 -18.34 0.03
CA ILE A 8 20.09 -19.28 -0.07
C ILE A 8 19.24 -18.89 -1.28
N LYS A 9 18.99 -19.86 -2.17
CA LYS A 9 18.07 -19.66 -3.30
C LYS A 9 16.65 -19.40 -2.75
N PRO A 10 15.99 -18.30 -3.13
CA PRO A 10 14.62 -18.06 -2.74
C PRO A 10 13.70 -19.18 -3.24
N SER A 11 12.73 -19.53 -2.39
CA SER A 11 11.71 -20.54 -2.71
C SER A 11 10.70 -20.02 -3.75
N GLN A 12 10.51 -18.70 -3.83
CA GLN A 12 9.67 -18.07 -4.86
C GLN A 12 10.47 -17.84 -6.15
N SER A 13 9.82 -18.09 -7.30
CA SER A 13 10.41 -17.90 -8.62
C SER A 13 10.48 -16.44 -9.06
N LYS A 14 9.53 -15.61 -8.60
CA LYS A 14 9.50 -14.17 -8.85
C LYS A 14 9.95 -13.43 -7.59
N ILE A 15 10.99 -12.62 -7.72
CA ILE A 15 11.48 -11.75 -6.65
C ILE A 15 10.68 -10.45 -6.68
N THR A 16 10.00 -10.17 -5.57
CA THR A 16 9.21 -8.94 -5.40
C THR A 16 9.72 -8.09 -4.23
N TRP A 17 10.89 -8.40 -3.68
CA TRP A 17 11.54 -7.63 -2.61
C TRP A 17 12.91 -7.12 -3.06
N TYR A 18 13.38 -6.04 -2.43
CA TYR A 18 14.71 -5.51 -2.70
C TYR A 18 15.80 -6.36 -2.05
N THR A 19 16.76 -6.80 -2.85
CA THR A 19 17.94 -7.57 -2.43
C THR A 19 19.08 -6.67 -1.95
N SER A 20 20.17 -7.26 -1.45
CA SER A 20 21.27 -6.52 -0.80
C SER A 20 21.99 -5.51 -1.70
N ASP A 21 21.94 -5.71 -3.01
CA ASP A 21 22.48 -4.86 -4.07
C ASP A 21 21.58 -3.66 -4.42
N ALA A 22 20.38 -3.57 -3.86
CA ALA A 22 19.50 -2.43 -4.07
C ALA A 22 20.09 -1.13 -3.50
N ALA A 23 19.78 -0.02 -4.17
CA ALA A 23 20.13 1.33 -3.74
C ALA A 23 19.61 1.65 -2.33
N ASP A 24 20.29 2.58 -1.65
CA ASP A 24 19.92 3.01 -0.31
C ASP A 24 18.48 3.54 -0.24
N GLY A 25 17.82 3.28 0.89
CA GLY A 25 16.41 3.63 1.10
C GLY A 25 15.39 2.63 0.54
N LYS A 26 15.81 1.60 -0.20
CA LYS A 26 14.92 0.53 -0.72
C LYS A 26 14.99 -0.77 0.08
N ARG A 27 16.17 -1.13 0.60
CA ARG A 27 16.37 -2.36 1.38
C ARG A 27 15.52 -2.35 2.65
N GLY A 28 14.89 -3.48 2.96
CA GLY A 28 14.03 -3.64 4.14
C GLY A 28 12.74 -2.82 4.08
N ARG A 29 12.39 -2.29 2.91
CA ARG A 29 11.13 -1.57 2.68
C ARG A 29 10.18 -2.42 1.85
N CYS A 30 8.89 -2.24 2.11
CA CYS A 30 7.80 -2.97 1.47
C CYS A 30 6.55 -2.09 1.34
N GLY A 31 5.55 -2.60 0.64
CA GLY A 31 4.28 -1.93 0.40
C GLY A 31 4.24 -1.10 -0.88
N PRO A 32 3.06 -0.54 -1.19
CA PRO A 32 2.81 0.19 -2.44
C PRO A 32 3.54 1.54 -2.53
N GLN A 33 4.06 2.04 -1.42
CA GLN A 33 4.74 3.34 -1.34
C GLN A 33 6.22 3.27 -1.73
N ILE A 34 6.74 2.06 -1.99
CA ILE A 34 8.11 1.82 -2.43
C ILE A 34 8.08 1.61 -3.94
N PRO A 35 9.07 2.11 -4.71
CA PRO A 35 9.11 1.87 -6.14
C PRO A 35 8.89 0.39 -6.48
N PRO A 36 7.98 0.06 -7.40
CA PRO A 36 7.65 -1.32 -7.70
C PRO A 36 8.81 -2.04 -8.38
N ILE A 37 8.89 -3.35 -8.18
CA ILE A 37 9.82 -4.25 -8.86
C ILE A 37 9.04 -4.93 -9.98
N ASP A 38 9.40 -4.64 -11.23
CA ASP A 38 8.69 -5.12 -12.43
C ASP A 38 7.17 -4.90 -12.35
N GLY A 39 6.78 -3.68 -11.98
CA GLY A 39 5.38 -3.26 -11.83
C GLY A 39 4.64 -3.89 -10.63
N THR A 40 5.33 -4.68 -9.80
CA THR A 40 4.75 -5.29 -8.59
C THR A 40 5.19 -4.49 -7.36
N PRO A 41 4.27 -4.05 -6.48
CA PRO A 41 4.64 -3.43 -5.21
C PRO A 41 5.61 -4.30 -4.41
N ALA A 42 6.57 -3.65 -3.75
CA ALA A 42 7.62 -4.36 -3.04
C ALA A 42 7.04 -5.17 -1.86
N THR A 43 7.38 -6.45 -1.78
CA THR A 43 7.06 -7.33 -0.65
C THR A 43 8.27 -7.47 0.27
N CYS A 44 8.10 -8.20 1.36
CA CYS A 44 9.21 -8.74 2.12
C CYS A 44 9.60 -10.12 1.61
N ASN A 45 10.84 -10.56 1.89
CA ASN A 45 11.29 -11.90 1.53
C ASN A 45 10.56 -12.94 2.41
N PRO A 46 9.71 -13.82 1.85
CA PRO A 46 8.95 -14.79 2.64
C PRO A 46 9.82 -15.88 3.29
N ASP A 47 11.07 -16.02 2.84
CA ASP A 47 12.03 -16.99 3.38
C ASP A 47 12.97 -16.35 4.44
N ASP A 48 12.84 -15.05 4.70
CA ASP A 48 13.64 -14.37 5.72
C ASP A 48 13.01 -14.50 7.10
N GLU A 49 13.57 -15.36 7.95
CA GLU A 49 13.10 -15.58 9.33
C GLU A 49 13.07 -14.29 10.18
N LYS A 50 13.85 -13.26 9.81
CA LYS A 50 13.96 -12.00 10.54
C LYS A 50 13.16 -10.84 9.92
N ALA A 51 12.69 -10.99 8.68
CA ALA A 51 12.12 -9.87 7.95
C ALA A 51 11.03 -10.27 6.94
N HIS A 52 10.22 -11.29 7.24
CA HIS A 52 9.15 -11.77 6.34
C HIS A 52 7.82 -11.01 6.45
N CYS A 53 7.62 -10.18 7.49
CA CYS A 53 6.40 -9.39 7.65
C CYS A 53 6.61 -7.95 7.20
N CYS A 54 5.66 -7.42 6.42
CA CYS A 54 5.59 -6.01 6.08
C CYS A 54 4.66 -5.28 7.05
N SER A 55 5.19 -4.31 7.80
CA SER A 55 4.39 -3.43 8.66
C SER A 55 3.56 -2.44 7.85
N ASN A 56 2.54 -1.84 8.48
CA ASN A 56 1.77 -0.74 7.88
C ASN A 56 2.61 0.51 7.57
N GLY A 57 3.77 0.67 8.23
CA GLY A 57 4.76 1.72 7.92
C GLY A 57 5.63 1.43 6.69
N GLY A 58 5.46 0.27 6.06
CA GLY A 58 6.24 -0.13 4.88
C GLY A 58 7.67 -0.56 5.21
N TYR A 59 7.86 -1.25 6.35
CA TYR A 59 9.14 -1.83 6.76
C TYR A 59 9.03 -3.33 6.96
N CYS A 60 10.07 -4.06 6.55
CA CYS A 60 10.17 -5.50 6.76
C CYS A 60 10.74 -5.82 8.15
N GLY A 61 10.12 -6.77 8.85
CA GLY A 61 10.56 -7.26 10.16
C GLY A 61 9.84 -8.54 10.55
N ASN A 62 9.98 -8.97 11.80
CA ASN A 62 9.35 -10.19 12.33
C ASN A 62 8.75 -10.01 13.75
N THR A 63 8.67 -8.76 14.23
CA THR A 63 8.05 -8.48 15.54
C THR A 63 6.53 -8.41 15.42
N LYS A 64 5.83 -8.34 16.56
CA LYS A 64 4.37 -8.18 16.58
C LYS A 64 3.90 -6.91 15.86
N GLU A 65 4.67 -5.82 15.95
CA GLU A 65 4.39 -4.57 15.26
C GLU A 65 4.51 -4.71 13.72
N HIS A 66 5.23 -5.72 13.25
CA HIS A 66 5.37 -6.03 11.83
C HIS A 66 4.36 -7.08 11.35
N CYS A 67 4.01 -8.07 12.18
CA CYS A 67 3.22 -9.24 11.76
C CYS A 67 1.79 -9.29 12.29
N GLU A 68 1.48 -8.56 13.36
CA GLU A 68 0.19 -8.59 14.08
C GLU A 68 -0.50 -7.21 14.12
N CYS A 69 -0.09 -6.25 13.30
CA CYS A 69 -0.72 -4.93 13.23
C CYS A 69 -1.84 -4.85 12.17
N VAL A 70 -2.66 -3.80 12.25
CA VAL A 70 -3.71 -3.58 11.26
C VAL A 70 -3.06 -3.21 9.92
N GLY A 71 -3.34 -4.01 8.89
CA GLY A 71 -2.84 -3.80 7.53
C GLY A 71 -1.43 -4.35 7.25
N CYS A 72 -0.77 -5.02 8.22
CA CYS A 72 0.45 -5.74 7.89
C CYS A 72 0.21 -7.03 7.12
N VAL A 73 1.25 -7.51 6.47
CA VAL A 73 1.23 -8.76 5.71
C VAL A 73 2.41 -9.64 6.13
N ASP A 74 2.11 -10.83 6.64
CA ASP A 74 3.09 -11.89 6.88
C ASP A 74 3.27 -12.71 5.58
N PHE A 75 4.34 -12.42 4.82
CA PHE A 75 4.59 -13.10 3.55
C PHE A 75 5.08 -14.54 3.72
N SER A 76 5.56 -14.94 4.91
CA SER A 76 5.90 -16.34 5.17
C SER A 76 4.65 -17.23 5.09
N LYS A 77 3.49 -16.67 5.47
CA LYS A 77 2.17 -17.31 5.42
C LYS A 77 1.36 -16.96 4.16
N ALA A 78 1.51 -15.75 3.65
CA ALA A 78 0.70 -15.20 2.55
C ALA A 78 1.56 -14.92 1.30
N ARG A 79 2.21 -15.96 0.78
CA ARG A 79 3.16 -15.88 -0.35
C ARG A 79 2.56 -15.35 -1.65
N ASP A 80 1.26 -15.59 -1.86
CA ASP A 80 0.52 -15.15 -3.05
C ASP A 80 -0.20 -13.81 -2.86
N PHE A 81 -0.01 -13.15 -1.72
CA PHE A 81 -0.61 -11.85 -1.45
C PHE A 81 -0.18 -10.82 -2.50
N LYS A 82 -1.15 -10.03 -2.96
CA LYS A 82 -0.93 -8.91 -3.88
C LYS A 82 -1.57 -7.66 -3.28
N TYR A 83 -0.77 -6.60 -3.17
CA TYR A 83 -1.30 -5.29 -2.85
C TYR A 83 -2.30 -4.89 -3.94
N LYS A 84 -3.48 -4.44 -3.52
CA LYS A 84 -4.40 -3.76 -4.42
C LYS A 84 -3.72 -2.45 -4.87
N PRO A 85 -3.95 -2.01 -6.12
CA PRO A 85 -3.56 -0.66 -6.52
C PRO A 85 -4.12 0.34 -5.53
N VAL A 86 -3.29 1.29 -5.10
CA VAL A 86 -3.77 2.41 -4.27
C VAL A 86 -4.66 3.26 -5.18
N GLU A 87 -5.91 3.46 -4.76
CA GLU A 87 -6.91 4.23 -5.50
C GLU A 87 -7.21 5.57 -4.85
N TRP A 88 -6.34 6.06 -3.96
CA TRP A 88 -6.45 7.33 -3.25
C TRP A 88 -5.08 7.99 -3.15
N TRP A 89 -5.04 9.30 -2.93
CA TRP A 89 -3.79 10.02 -2.79
C TRP A 89 -3.11 9.75 -1.45
N THR A 90 -1.87 9.27 -1.49
CA THR A 90 -1.03 9.18 -0.29
C THR A 90 -0.06 10.35 -0.18
N TYR A 91 0.49 10.52 1.02
CA TYR A 91 1.52 11.52 1.27
C TYR A 91 2.80 11.25 0.45
N ALA A 92 3.16 9.99 0.23
CA ALA A 92 4.38 9.68 -0.53
C ALA A 92 4.23 9.95 -2.03
N GLU A 93 3.01 9.84 -2.56
CA GLU A 93 2.71 10.13 -3.97
C GLU A 93 2.62 11.64 -4.22
N LYS A 94 1.75 12.35 -3.50
CA LYS A 94 1.57 13.79 -3.66
C LYS A 94 0.95 14.43 -2.41
N PRO A 95 1.76 15.00 -1.50
CA PRO A 95 1.27 15.60 -0.26
C PRO A 95 0.12 16.60 -0.44
N ALA A 96 0.16 17.40 -1.51
CA ALA A 96 -0.86 18.43 -1.79
C ALA A 96 -2.24 17.86 -2.14
N ASN A 97 -2.32 16.59 -2.57
CA ASN A 97 -3.57 15.96 -2.96
C ASN A 97 -4.09 14.95 -1.92
N VAL A 98 -3.40 14.77 -0.79
CA VAL A 98 -3.86 13.89 0.28
C VAL A 98 -5.28 14.29 0.73
N GLY A 99 -6.18 13.31 0.75
CA GLY A 99 -7.58 13.53 1.08
C GLY A 99 -8.42 14.14 -0.04
N ARG A 100 -7.87 14.38 -1.24
CA ARG A 100 -8.67 14.75 -2.43
C ARG A 100 -9.23 13.51 -3.11
N CYS A 101 -10.42 13.64 -3.67
CA CYS A 101 -11.13 12.56 -4.36
C CYS A 101 -12.01 13.13 -5.48
N GLY A 102 -12.57 12.24 -6.30
CA GLY A 102 -13.53 12.59 -7.35
C GLY A 102 -12.89 13.13 -8.62
N PRO A 103 -13.68 13.31 -9.69
CA PRO A 103 -13.18 13.60 -11.04
C PRO A 103 -12.49 14.95 -11.19
N ASP A 104 -12.75 15.88 -10.27
CA ASP A 104 -12.19 17.24 -10.29
C ASP A 104 -10.78 17.32 -9.68
N THR A 105 -10.29 16.23 -9.09
CA THR A 105 -8.88 16.13 -8.68
C THR A 105 -8.00 15.65 -9.84
N GLU A 106 -6.71 15.87 -9.71
CA GLU A 106 -5.73 15.27 -10.62
C GLU A 106 -5.87 13.74 -10.60
N ARG A 107 -5.61 13.11 -11.75
CA ARG A 107 -5.62 11.65 -11.85
C ARG A 107 -4.43 11.06 -11.10
N LEU A 108 -4.63 9.91 -10.48
CA LEU A 108 -3.55 9.13 -9.90
C LEU A 108 -2.52 8.77 -10.97
N PRO A 109 -1.28 8.39 -10.60
CA PRO A 109 -0.29 7.88 -11.55
C PRO A 109 -0.78 6.70 -12.39
N SER A 110 -1.75 5.94 -11.88
CA SER A 110 -2.43 4.85 -12.60
C SER A 110 -3.42 5.34 -13.68
N GLY A 111 -3.69 6.64 -13.77
CA GLY A 111 -4.72 7.25 -14.62
C GLY A 111 -6.14 7.21 -14.04
N LYS A 112 -6.36 6.50 -12.93
CA LYS A 112 -7.66 6.43 -12.26
C LYS A 112 -8.02 7.73 -11.54
N ILE A 113 -9.32 7.92 -11.34
CA ILE A 113 -9.85 8.99 -10.48
C ILE A 113 -9.68 8.56 -9.03
N ALA A 114 -9.19 9.47 -8.18
CA ALA A 114 -8.96 9.18 -6.78
C ALA A 114 -10.28 8.96 -6.02
N LYS A 115 -10.36 7.83 -5.32
CA LYS A 115 -11.39 7.46 -4.34
C LYS A 115 -10.94 7.89 -2.94
N CYS A 116 -11.77 7.58 -1.95
CA CYS A 116 -11.38 7.60 -0.55
C CYS A 116 -11.12 6.17 -0.07
N ASP A 117 -10.19 6.01 0.87
CA ASP A 117 -9.87 4.71 1.47
C ASP A 117 -11.11 4.14 2.19
N PRO A 118 -11.70 3.02 1.73
CA PRO A 118 -12.90 2.45 2.34
C PRO A 118 -12.67 1.91 3.76
N ASP A 119 -11.43 1.56 4.08
CA ASP A 119 -11.01 1.05 5.39
C ASP A 119 -10.55 2.18 6.33
N GLY A 120 -10.40 3.41 5.80
CA GLY A 120 -9.99 4.59 6.53
C GLY A 120 -11.11 5.30 7.30
N GLU A 121 -10.72 6.28 8.13
CA GLU A 121 -11.65 7.13 8.90
C GLU A 121 -12.41 8.15 8.03
N ALA A 122 -11.91 8.42 6.83
CA ALA A 122 -12.44 9.40 5.88
C ALA A 122 -12.85 8.70 4.57
N TYR A 123 -13.85 7.82 4.66
CA TYR A 123 -14.24 6.88 3.59
C TYR A 123 -15.26 7.41 2.58
N CYS A 124 -15.81 8.62 2.79
CA CYS A 124 -16.77 9.21 1.88
C CYS A 124 -16.14 10.35 1.06
N CYS A 125 -16.36 10.36 -0.25
CA CYS A 125 -16.00 11.47 -1.10
C CYS A 125 -17.16 12.48 -1.18
N SER A 126 -16.91 13.69 -0.69
CA SER A 126 -17.87 14.80 -0.77
C SER A 126 -17.95 15.36 -2.18
N ARG A 127 -19.04 16.08 -2.47
CA ARG A 127 -19.20 16.86 -3.71
C ARG A 127 -18.08 17.89 -3.94
N SER A 128 -17.43 18.36 -2.88
CA SER A 128 -16.30 19.29 -2.97
C SER A 128 -14.98 18.62 -3.35
N GLY A 129 -14.97 17.30 -3.56
CA GLY A 129 -13.77 16.54 -3.94
C GLY A 129 -12.80 16.31 -2.78
N TYR A 130 -13.34 16.15 -1.57
CA TYR A 130 -12.58 15.83 -0.35
C TYR A 130 -13.14 14.62 0.38
N CYS A 131 -12.23 13.79 0.88
CA CYS A 131 -12.51 12.65 1.72
C CYS A 131 -12.86 13.08 3.15
N GLY A 132 -13.87 12.46 3.72
CA GLY A 132 -14.29 12.69 5.11
C GLY A 132 -15.35 11.70 5.56
N ARG A 133 -16.07 12.07 6.62
CA ARG A 133 -17.13 11.28 7.25
C ARG A 133 -18.26 12.18 7.75
N GLY A 134 -19.45 11.61 7.94
CA GLY A 134 -20.64 12.33 8.38
C GLY A 134 -21.47 12.87 7.22
N SER A 135 -22.57 13.55 7.55
CA SER A 135 -23.61 13.96 6.58
C SER A 135 -23.06 14.75 5.40
N ASP A 136 -22.15 15.69 5.65
CA ASP A 136 -21.61 16.58 4.60
C ASP A 136 -20.74 15.85 3.57
N TYR A 137 -20.25 14.65 3.91
CA TYR A 137 -19.41 13.82 3.05
C TYR A 137 -20.13 12.60 2.50
N CYS A 138 -21.08 12.03 3.25
CA CYS A 138 -21.68 10.73 2.94
C CYS A 138 -23.15 10.82 2.48
N GLU A 139 -23.87 11.90 2.83
CA GLU A 139 -25.33 12.00 2.63
C GLU A 139 -25.72 13.11 1.64
N CYS A 140 -24.75 13.68 0.93
CA CYS A 140 -25.01 14.70 -0.07
C CYS A 140 -25.37 14.10 -1.44
N LEU A 141 -26.04 14.90 -2.28
CA LEU A 141 -26.28 14.52 -3.67
C LEU A 141 -24.94 14.42 -4.43
N GLY A 142 -24.65 13.22 -4.96
CA GLY A 142 -23.41 12.92 -5.68
C GLY A 142 -22.22 12.56 -4.79
N CYS A 143 -22.40 12.52 -3.46
CA CYS A 143 -21.41 11.94 -2.56
C CYS A 143 -21.30 10.42 -2.77
N VAL A 144 -20.09 9.87 -2.56
CA VAL A 144 -19.85 8.43 -2.68
C VAL A 144 -19.30 7.89 -1.35
N ASP A 145 -20.02 6.97 -0.73
CA ASP A 145 -19.60 6.23 0.46
C ASP A 145 -18.88 4.94 0.02
N PHE A 146 -17.54 4.98 -0.02
CA PHE A 146 -16.74 3.83 -0.45
C PHE A 146 -16.72 2.69 0.57
N LYS A 147 -17.05 2.95 1.83
CA LYS A 147 -17.18 1.89 2.84
C LYS A 147 -18.40 1.02 2.56
N LYS A 148 -19.50 1.62 2.08
CA LYS A 148 -20.70 0.87 1.63
C LYS A 148 -20.58 0.36 0.18
N HIS A 149 -19.83 1.08 -0.66
CA HIS A 149 -19.67 0.78 -2.08
C HIS A 149 -18.19 0.71 -2.49
N PRO A 150 -17.42 -0.27 -1.98
CA PRO A 150 -15.97 -0.34 -2.22
C PRO A 150 -15.60 -0.57 -3.68
N ASP A 151 -16.51 -1.19 -4.46
CA ASP A 151 -16.30 -1.48 -5.88
C ASP A 151 -16.82 -0.37 -6.81
N TYR A 152 -17.28 0.77 -6.27
CA TYR A 152 -17.70 1.91 -7.08
C TYR A 152 -16.53 2.47 -7.89
N GLU A 153 -16.77 2.76 -9.17
CA GLU A 153 -15.84 3.40 -10.10
C GLU A 153 -16.50 4.66 -10.66
N TYR A 154 -15.70 5.71 -10.86
CA TYR A 154 -16.14 6.97 -11.47
C TYR A 154 -16.17 6.91 -13.01
#